data_AF-A0A6I0K769-F1
#
_entry.id   AF-A0A6I0K769-F1
#
_cell.length_a   1.000
_cell.length_b   1.000
_cell.length_c   1.000
_cell.angle_alpha   90.00
_cell.angle_beta   90.00
_cell.angle_gamma   90.00
#
_symmetry.space_group_name_H-M   'P 1'
#
loop_
_entity.id
_entity.type
_entity.pdbx_description
1 polymer ?
#
loop_
_entity_poly.entity_id
_entity_poly.type
_entity_poly.pdbx_seq_one_letter_code
_entity_poly.pdbx_strand_id
1 'polypeptide(L)'
;VKEIVMEGVQPIVDALTEYEEINQKFGLPEYYEDADKMDKLFARQGELQDIIDATDAWNLDSKLERAMDALRCPPEDASVEHLSGGERRRVALCRLLLQKPDVLLLDEPTNHLDAESIDWLEQHLQQYEGTVIAVTHDRYFLDHVAGWILELDRGEGIPWKGNYSSWLEQKTKRMEMEEKTASKRRKTLERELEWVRMAPKARQAKGKARLNSYDKLMNEDIKEKEEKLEIFIPNGPRLGNKVIEAKHVAKAYGDKLLFDDLNFMLPPNGIVGVIGPNGAGKTTLFRLIMGLETVDKGEFEVGETVKVAYVDQQHSDIDPNKSVYQVISGGTELIRMGGRDINARAYLSRFNFSGGEQEKLCGVLSG
;
A
#
# COMPACT_ATOMS: atom_id res chain seq x y z
N VAL A 1 -17.41 2.86 15.76
CA VAL A 1 -16.07 2.25 15.50
C VAL A 1 -15.71 1.23 16.56
N LYS A 2 -15.80 1.58 17.84
CA LYS A 2 -15.42 0.70 18.96
C LYS A 2 -16.12 -0.66 18.90
N GLU A 3 -17.42 -0.68 18.58
CA GLU A 3 -18.19 -1.92 18.38
C GLU A 3 -17.54 -2.87 17.36
N ILE A 4 -17.15 -2.36 16.19
CA ILE A 4 -16.51 -3.18 15.13
C ILE A 4 -15.12 -3.67 15.55
N VAL A 5 -14.38 -2.88 16.34
CA VAL A 5 -13.08 -3.29 16.87
C VAL A 5 -13.27 -4.39 17.92
N MET A 6 -14.30 -4.27 18.77
CA MET A 6 -14.67 -5.26 19.79
C MET A 6 -15.09 -6.60 19.20
N GLU A 7 -15.65 -6.63 17.99
CA GLU A 7 -15.93 -7.90 17.28
C GLU A 7 -14.66 -8.75 17.08
N GLY A 8 -13.47 -8.15 17.12
CA GLY A 8 -12.20 -8.88 17.08
C GLY A 8 -11.96 -9.76 18.31
N VAL A 9 -12.64 -9.48 19.41
CA VAL A 9 -12.50 -10.15 20.71
C VAL A 9 -13.88 -10.50 21.27
N GLN A 10 -14.85 -10.73 20.39
CA GLN A 10 -16.24 -11.02 20.76
C GLN A 10 -16.36 -12.13 21.82
N PRO A 11 -15.63 -13.25 21.75
CA PRO A 11 -15.72 -14.28 22.79
C PRO A 11 -15.35 -13.78 24.20
N ILE A 12 -14.44 -12.81 24.29
CA ILE A 12 -14.01 -12.20 25.55
C ILE A 12 -15.08 -11.22 26.05
N VAL A 13 -15.65 -10.42 25.15
CA VAL A 13 -16.75 -9.49 25.45
C VAL A 13 -17.99 -10.26 25.93
N ASP A 14 -18.32 -11.36 25.26
CA ASP A 14 -19.45 -12.22 25.62
C ASP A 14 -19.23 -12.83 27.01
N ALA A 15 -18.00 -13.27 27.33
CA ALA A 15 -17.67 -13.82 28.64
C ALA A 15 -17.82 -12.79 29.77
N LEU A 16 -17.38 -11.54 29.56
CA LEU A 16 -17.57 -10.45 30.52
C LEU A 16 -19.06 -10.11 30.70
N THR A 17 -19.80 -10.03 29.61
CA THR A 17 -21.25 -9.73 29.63
C THR A 17 -22.01 -10.83 30.37
N GLU A 18 -21.71 -12.10 30.07
CA GLU A 18 -22.32 -13.25 30.76
C GLU A 18 -21.97 -13.25 32.25
N TYR A 19 -20.73 -12.90 32.61
CA TYR A 19 -20.31 -12.79 34.00
C TYR A 19 -21.08 -11.70 34.77
N GLU A 20 -21.30 -10.53 34.17
CA GLU A 20 -22.13 -9.46 34.74
C GLU A 20 -23.60 -9.89 34.86
N GLU A 21 -24.16 -10.56 33.86
CA GLU A 21 -25.52 -11.09 33.92
C GLU A 21 -25.69 -12.12 35.05
N ILE A 22 -24.71 -13.01 35.23
CA ILE A 22 -24.72 -13.98 36.33
C ILE A 22 -24.68 -13.26 37.68
N ASN A 23 -23.86 -12.22 37.81
CA ASN A 23 -23.82 -11.39 39.01
C ASN A 23 -25.17 -10.74 39.33
N GLN A 24 -25.90 -10.26 38.32
CA GLN A 24 -27.25 -9.72 38.51
C GLN A 24 -28.24 -10.82 38.93
N LYS A 25 -28.13 -12.03 38.35
CA LYS A 25 -29.00 -13.18 38.68
C LYS A 25 -28.88 -13.63 40.14
N PHE A 26 -27.70 -13.48 40.77
CA PHE A 26 -27.55 -13.76 42.21
C PHE A 26 -28.46 -12.89 43.10
N GLY A 27 -28.87 -11.71 42.63
CA GLY A 27 -29.77 -10.82 43.37
C GLY A 27 -31.27 -11.14 43.21
N LEU A 28 -31.64 -12.14 42.40
CA LEU A 28 -33.03 -12.45 42.08
C LEU A 28 -33.60 -13.59 42.96
N PRO A 29 -34.84 -13.47 43.49
CA PRO A 29 -35.47 -14.49 44.34
C PRO A 29 -35.52 -15.88 43.73
N GLU A 30 -35.77 -15.96 42.43
CA GLU A 30 -35.81 -17.23 41.70
C GLU A 30 -34.50 -18.03 41.80
N TYR A 31 -33.37 -17.35 42.00
CA TYR A 31 -32.06 -17.98 42.10
C TYR A 31 -31.66 -18.15 43.56
N TYR A 32 -31.64 -17.10 44.40
CA TYR A 32 -31.14 -17.25 45.77
C TYR A 32 -32.02 -18.12 46.69
N GLU A 33 -33.28 -18.38 46.32
CA GLU A 33 -34.17 -19.29 47.06
C GLU A 33 -34.07 -20.75 46.60
N ASP A 34 -33.36 -21.03 45.49
CA ASP A 34 -33.18 -22.35 44.90
C ASP A 34 -31.68 -22.72 44.88
N ALA A 35 -31.27 -23.61 45.80
CA ALA A 35 -29.88 -24.02 45.96
C ALA A 35 -29.30 -24.66 44.68
N ASP A 36 -30.09 -25.43 43.92
CA ASP A 36 -29.62 -26.09 42.70
C ASP A 36 -29.36 -25.08 41.57
N LYS A 37 -30.16 -23.99 41.51
CA LYS A 37 -29.93 -22.89 40.57
C LYS A 37 -28.73 -22.04 40.97
N MET A 38 -28.52 -21.80 42.28
CA MET A 38 -27.33 -21.08 42.78
C MET A 38 -26.04 -21.83 42.47
N ASP A 39 -25.99 -23.14 42.73
CA ASP A 39 -24.80 -23.95 42.48
C ASP A 39 -24.41 -23.96 41.00
N LYS A 40 -25.39 -23.99 40.09
CA LYS A 40 -25.16 -23.86 38.64
C LYS A 40 -24.59 -22.49 38.26
N LEU A 41 -25.09 -21.41 38.86
CA LEU A 41 -24.56 -20.07 38.62
C LEU A 41 -23.12 -19.94 39.12
N PHE A 42 -22.79 -20.47 40.30
CA PHE A 42 -21.42 -20.46 40.81
C PHE A 42 -20.46 -21.27 39.93
N ALA A 43 -20.87 -22.45 39.47
CA ALA A 43 -20.06 -23.26 38.56
C ALA A 43 -19.77 -22.51 37.25
N ARG A 44 -20.81 -21.92 36.63
CA ARG A 44 -20.65 -21.16 35.39
C ARG A 44 -19.83 -19.89 35.58
N GLN A 45 -20.01 -19.18 36.71
CA GLN A 45 -19.21 -18.02 37.05
C GLN A 45 -17.73 -18.38 37.21
N GLY A 46 -17.42 -19.54 37.82
CA GLY A 46 -16.04 -20.04 37.94
C GLY A 46 -15.40 -20.27 36.58
N GLU A 47 -16.09 -20.93 35.65
CA GLU A 47 -15.60 -21.13 34.27
C GLU A 47 -15.33 -19.80 33.55
N LEU A 48 -16.23 -18.82 33.70
CA LEU A 48 -16.06 -17.50 33.09
C LEU A 48 -14.91 -16.72 33.73
N GLN A 49 -14.74 -16.82 35.06
CA GLN A 49 -13.62 -16.20 35.78
C GLN A 49 -12.28 -16.72 35.26
N ASP A 50 -12.16 -18.04 35.07
CA ASP A 50 -10.94 -18.65 34.51
C ASP A 50 -10.62 -18.10 33.11
N ILE A 51 -11.63 -17.93 32.26
CA ILE A 51 -11.48 -17.34 30.91
C ILE A 51 -11.06 -15.88 31.00
N ILE A 52 -11.72 -15.09 31.86
CA ILE A 52 -11.48 -13.66 32.05
C ILE A 52 -10.05 -13.43 32.56
N ASP A 53 -9.58 -14.23 33.51
CA ASP A 53 -8.24 -14.11 34.08
C ASP A 53 -7.17 -14.58 33.09
N ALA A 54 -7.41 -15.67 32.35
CA ALA A 54 -6.48 -16.16 31.32
C ALA A 54 -6.30 -15.18 30.15
N THR A 55 -7.35 -14.45 29.80
CA THR A 55 -7.33 -13.46 28.71
C THR A 55 -7.02 -12.03 29.17
N ASP A 56 -6.91 -11.82 30.49
CA ASP A 56 -6.76 -10.50 31.12
C ASP A 56 -7.84 -9.53 30.58
N ALA A 57 -9.08 -10.00 30.61
CA ALA A 57 -10.24 -9.33 30.04
C ALA A 57 -10.69 -8.11 30.87
N TRP A 58 -10.34 -8.04 32.15
CA TRP A 58 -10.59 -6.85 32.98
C TRP A 58 -9.93 -5.58 32.44
N ASN A 59 -8.81 -5.74 31.72
CA ASN A 59 -8.09 -4.65 31.07
C ASN A 59 -8.48 -4.47 29.59
N LEU A 60 -9.60 -5.06 29.15
CA LEU A 60 -9.98 -5.08 27.75
C LEU A 60 -10.20 -3.67 27.19
N ASP A 61 -10.93 -2.79 27.87
CA ASP A 61 -11.17 -1.42 27.42
C ASP A 61 -9.85 -0.67 27.20
N SER A 62 -8.91 -0.74 28.15
CA SER A 62 -7.59 -0.11 28.01
C SER A 62 -6.77 -0.72 26.87
N LYS A 63 -6.90 -2.01 26.58
CA LYS A 63 -6.24 -2.65 25.43
C LYS A 63 -6.84 -2.16 24.10
N LEU A 64 -8.17 -2.04 24.04
CA LEU A 64 -8.89 -1.54 22.87
C LEU A 64 -8.50 -0.09 22.56
N GLU A 65 -8.53 0.79 23.58
CA GLU A 65 -8.13 2.20 23.45
C GLU A 65 -6.68 2.32 22.94
N ARG A 66 -5.73 1.60 23.57
CA ARG A 66 -4.33 1.62 23.13
C ARG A 66 -4.15 1.16 21.69
N ALA A 67 -4.86 0.11 21.27
CA ALA A 67 -4.78 -0.39 19.90
C ALA A 67 -5.42 0.57 18.89
N MET A 68 -6.54 1.21 19.26
CA MET A 68 -7.22 2.21 18.44
C MET A 68 -6.39 3.48 18.29
N ASP A 69 -5.76 3.94 19.38
CA ASP A 69 -4.90 5.13 19.38
C ASP A 69 -3.64 4.90 18.54
N ALA A 70 -3.01 3.73 18.70
CA ALA A 70 -1.79 3.40 17.97
C ALA A 70 -1.98 3.35 16.45
N LEU A 71 -3.14 2.86 16.00
CA LEU A 71 -3.53 2.84 14.58
C LEU A 71 -4.29 4.11 14.16
N ARG A 72 -4.42 5.11 15.04
CA ARG A 72 -5.14 6.36 14.78
C ARG A 72 -6.51 6.09 14.14
N CYS A 73 -7.26 5.20 14.78
CA CYS A 73 -8.64 4.92 14.42
C CYS A 73 -9.50 6.19 14.59
N PRO A 74 -10.60 6.33 13.84
CA PRO A 74 -11.58 7.40 14.05
C PRO A 74 -12.21 7.32 15.46
N PRO A 75 -12.94 8.38 15.88
CA PRO A 75 -13.66 8.40 17.15
C PRO A 75 -14.49 7.14 17.39
N GLU A 76 -14.53 6.68 18.63
CA GLU A 76 -15.16 5.42 19.02
C GLU A 76 -16.64 5.32 18.63
N ASP A 77 -17.36 6.43 18.71
CA ASP A 77 -18.77 6.63 18.42
C ASP A 77 -19.08 6.82 16.92
N ALA A 78 -18.05 7.01 16.07
CA ALA A 78 -18.25 7.25 14.65
C ALA A 78 -18.85 6.00 13.94
N SER A 79 -19.81 6.23 13.03
CA SER A 79 -20.37 5.16 12.19
C SER A 79 -19.39 4.75 11.09
N VAL A 80 -19.19 3.43 10.91
CA VAL A 80 -18.29 2.87 9.89
C VAL A 80 -18.77 3.15 8.47
N GLU A 81 -20.07 3.36 8.27
CA GLU A 81 -20.66 3.69 6.97
C GLU A 81 -20.15 5.02 6.39
N HIS A 82 -19.76 5.96 7.26
CA HIS A 82 -19.31 7.30 6.87
C HIS A 82 -17.79 7.44 6.81
N LEU A 83 -17.04 6.37 7.10
CA LEU A 83 -15.58 6.39 7.11
C LEU A 83 -14.99 6.33 5.70
N SER A 84 -13.88 7.04 5.51
CA SER A 84 -13.07 6.92 4.30
C SER A 84 -12.51 5.50 4.13
N GLY A 85 -12.05 5.14 2.92
CA GLY A 85 -11.44 3.83 2.67
C GLY A 85 -10.23 3.55 3.56
N GLY A 86 -9.37 4.55 3.78
CA GLY A 86 -8.21 4.44 4.66
C GLY A 86 -8.60 4.27 6.13
N GLU A 87 -9.59 5.02 6.61
CA GLU A 87 -10.10 4.86 7.99
C GLU A 87 -10.72 3.49 8.22
N ARG A 88 -11.52 2.99 7.27
CA ARG A 88 -12.08 1.63 7.34
C ARG A 88 -10.99 0.57 7.38
N ARG A 89 -9.92 0.74 6.59
CA ARG A 89 -8.77 -0.17 6.59
C ARG A 89 -8.07 -0.20 7.95
N ARG A 90 -7.87 0.96 8.59
CA ARG A 90 -7.25 1.03 9.94
C ARG A 90 -8.11 0.35 11.01
N VAL A 91 -9.43 0.56 10.98
CA VAL A 91 -10.38 -0.12 11.88
C VAL A 91 -10.35 -1.64 11.65
N ALA A 92 -10.34 -2.09 10.40
CA ALA A 92 -10.26 -3.52 10.06
C ALA A 92 -8.93 -4.14 10.49
N LEU A 93 -7.81 -3.44 10.30
CA LEU A 93 -6.49 -3.88 10.77
C LEU A 93 -6.45 -3.97 12.30
N CYS A 94 -6.97 -2.97 13.01
CA CYS A 94 -7.06 -2.96 14.47
C CYS A 94 -7.83 -4.18 14.99
N ARG A 95 -9.02 -4.43 14.44
CA ARG A 95 -9.84 -5.61 14.73
C ARG A 95 -9.08 -6.91 14.50
N LEU A 96 -8.39 -7.05 13.37
CA LEU A 96 -7.66 -8.26 13.00
C LEU A 96 -6.47 -8.54 13.92
N LEU A 97 -5.71 -7.51 14.32
CA LEU A 97 -4.58 -7.67 15.24
C LEU A 97 -5.02 -8.07 16.64
N LEU A 98 -6.20 -7.62 17.08
CA LEU A 98 -6.79 -8.01 18.37
C LEU A 98 -7.25 -9.48 18.40
N GLN A 99 -7.65 -10.05 17.26
CA GLN A 99 -8.03 -11.47 17.16
C GLN A 99 -6.86 -12.42 17.45
N LYS A 100 -5.62 -11.97 17.25
CA LYS A 100 -4.40 -12.77 17.40
C LYS A 100 -4.47 -14.17 16.74
N PRO A 101 -4.81 -14.28 15.44
CA PRO A 101 -4.82 -15.57 14.74
C PRO A 101 -3.42 -16.21 14.63
N ASP A 102 -3.35 -17.54 14.56
CA ASP A 102 -2.06 -18.25 14.39
C ASP A 102 -1.32 -17.88 13.10
N VAL A 103 -2.07 -17.54 12.04
CA VAL A 103 -1.55 -17.11 10.75
C VAL A 103 -2.24 -15.82 10.32
N LEU A 104 -1.43 -14.79 10.07
CA LEU A 104 -1.88 -13.47 9.64
C LEU A 104 -1.50 -13.24 8.19
N LEU A 105 -2.49 -12.99 7.33
CA LEU A 105 -2.29 -12.65 5.92
C LEU A 105 -2.60 -11.16 5.73
N LEU A 106 -1.60 -10.38 5.35
CA LEU A 106 -1.71 -8.93 5.17
C LEU A 106 -1.38 -8.56 3.74
N ASP A 107 -2.34 -7.93 3.07
CA ASP A 107 -2.11 -7.32 1.75
C ASP A 107 -1.90 -5.82 1.93
N GLU A 108 -0.75 -5.30 1.54
CA GLU A 108 -0.27 -3.91 1.68
C GLU A 108 -0.70 -3.21 2.99
N PRO A 109 -0.28 -3.72 4.17
CA PRO A 109 -0.78 -3.23 5.45
C PRO A 109 -0.31 -1.81 5.80
N THR A 110 0.77 -1.33 5.19
CA THR A 110 1.33 0.02 5.40
C THR A 110 0.57 1.10 4.62
N ASN A 111 -0.30 0.71 3.67
CA ASN A 111 -1.05 1.67 2.88
C ASN A 111 -2.03 2.48 3.75
N HIS A 112 -2.02 3.80 3.54
CA HIS A 112 -2.82 4.78 4.29
C HIS A 112 -2.51 4.87 5.79
N LEU A 113 -1.38 4.32 6.23
CA LEU A 113 -0.81 4.58 7.56
C LEU A 113 0.16 5.76 7.51
N ASP A 114 0.29 6.48 8.62
CA ASP A 114 1.37 7.44 8.80
C ASP A 114 2.58 6.78 9.45
N ALA A 115 3.72 7.48 9.48
CA ALA A 115 4.99 6.94 9.92
C ALA A 115 4.94 6.36 11.35
N GLU A 116 4.21 7.00 12.26
CA GLU A 116 4.05 6.50 13.64
C GLU A 116 3.20 5.22 13.69
N SER A 117 2.11 5.16 12.92
CA SER A 117 1.30 3.94 12.84
C SER A 117 2.06 2.78 12.18
N ILE A 118 2.93 3.08 11.21
CA ILE A 118 3.81 2.08 10.56
C ILE A 118 4.82 1.54 11.58
N ASP A 119 5.52 2.41 12.31
CA ASP A 119 6.48 1.99 13.35
C ASP A 119 5.83 1.12 14.42
N TRP A 120 4.63 1.49 14.90
CA TRP A 120 3.89 0.66 15.84
C TRP A 120 3.52 -0.70 15.25
N LEU A 121 3.05 -0.73 13.99
CA LEU A 121 2.72 -1.97 13.30
C LEU A 121 3.95 -2.87 13.13
N GLU A 122 5.10 -2.30 12.77
CA GLU A 122 6.37 -3.03 12.66
C GLU A 122 6.74 -3.68 13.99
N GLN A 123 6.72 -2.92 15.08
CA GLN A 123 7.03 -3.43 16.42
C GLN A 123 6.04 -4.52 16.86
N HIS A 124 4.76 -4.35 16.56
CA HIS A 124 3.73 -5.32 16.88
C HIS A 124 3.93 -6.64 16.12
N LEU A 125 4.21 -6.56 14.82
CA LEU A 125 4.41 -7.74 13.98
C LEU A 125 5.74 -8.47 14.28
N GLN A 126 6.77 -7.75 14.72
CA GLN A 126 8.03 -8.36 15.19
C GLN A 126 7.83 -9.19 16.47
N GLN A 127 6.91 -8.79 17.35
CA GLN A 127 6.60 -9.50 18.59
C GLN A 127 5.47 -10.51 18.43
N TYR A 128 4.95 -10.66 17.21
CA TYR A 128 3.84 -11.56 16.94
C TYR A 128 4.28 -13.02 17.07
N GLU A 129 3.58 -13.78 17.91
CA GLU A 129 3.94 -15.19 18.18
C GLU A 129 3.56 -16.13 17.02
N GLY A 130 2.58 -15.74 16.21
CA GLY A 130 2.12 -16.50 15.04
C GLY A 130 2.95 -16.26 13.78
N THR A 131 2.50 -16.84 12.66
CA THR A 131 3.13 -16.63 11.35
C THR A 131 2.49 -15.44 10.64
N VAL A 132 3.31 -14.48 10.18
CA VAL A 132 2.84 -13.34 9.39
C VAL A 132 3.30 -13.52 7.93
N ILE A 133 2.36 -13.44 7.00
CA ILE A 133 2.62 -13.35 5.57
C ILE A 133 2.10 -11.99 5.11
N ALA A 134 3.01 -11.08 4.78
CA ALA A 134 2.67 -9.75 4.32
C ALA A 134 3.15 -9.54 2.89
N VAL A 135 2.28 -8.98 2.05
CA VAL A 135 2.63 -8.43 0.74
C VAL A 135 2.79 -6.93 0.94
N THR A 136 3.98 -6.39 0.64
CA THR A 136 4.17 -4.93 0.65
C THR A 136 5.22 -4.44 -0.33
N HIS A 137 5.03 -3.21 -0.81
CA HIS A 137 6.05 -2.44 -1.52
C HIS A 137 6.95 -1.59 -0.60
N ASP A 138 6.68 -1.53 0.71
CA ASP A 138 7.49 -0.76 1.66
C ASP A 138 8.80 -1.48 1.98
N ARG A 139 9.90 -0.88 1.55
CA ARG A 139 11.25 -1.43 1.73
C ARG A 139 11.70 -1.40 3.18
N TYR A 140 11.30 -0.40 3.95
CA TYR A 140 11.69 -0.29 5.36
C TYR A 140 10.96 -1.35 6.19
N PHE A 141 9.66 -1.52 5.94
CA PHE A 141 8.87 -2.57 6.57
C PHE A 141 9.44 -3.97 6.31
N LEU A 142 9.78 -4.29 5.04
CA LEU A 142 10.40 -5.57 4.70
C LEU A 142 11.80 -5.73 5.29
N ASP A 143 12.53 -4.65 5.51
CA ASP A 143 13.87 -4.75 6.09
C ASP A 143 13.85 -4.99 7.60
N HIS A 144 12.86 -4.40 8.30
CA HIS A 144 12.71 -4.50 9.75
C HIS A 144 11.91 -5.73 10.20
N VAL A 145 10.83 -6.09 9.49
CA VAL A 145 9.89 -7.14 9.95
C VAL A 145 10.19 -8.49 9.32
N ALA A 146 10.62 -8.53 8.05
CA ALA A 146 10.71 -9.78 7.32
C ALA A 146 11.95 -10.60 7.68
N GLY A 147 11.74 -11.82 8.19
CA GLY A 147 12.79 -12.83 8.32
C GLY A 147 13.02 -13.65 7.04
N TRP A 148 12.05 -13.62 6.12
CA TRP A 148 12.07 -14.31 4.84
C TRP A 148 11.40 -13.44 3.78
N ILE A 149 11.96 -13.46 2.56
CA ILE A 149 11.38 -12.83 1.37
C ILE A 149 10.94 -13.94 0.43
N LEU A 150 9.66 -13.96 0.06
CA LEU A 150 9.15 -14.83 -1.00
C LEU A 150 9.07 -14.02 -2.30
N GLU A 151 10.03 -14.21 -3.19
CA GLU A 151 10.00 -13.60 -4.52
C GLU A 151 9.10 -14.42 -5.44
N LEU A 152 8.08 -13.79 -6.00
CA LEU A 152 7.28 -14.36 -7.08
C LEU A 152 7.85 -13.87 -8.42
N ASP A 153 8.50 -14.76 -9.16
CA ASP A 153 9.05 -14.46 -10.48
C ASP A 153 8.62 -15.55 -11.48
N ARG A 154 8.07 -15.15 -12.62
CA ARG A 154 7.59 -16.05 -13.70
C ARG A 154 6.63 -17.17 -13.25
N GLY A 155 5.87 -16.95 -12.17
CA GLY A 155 4.94 -17.93 -11.60
C GLY A 155 5.60 -18.96 -10.67
N GLU A 156 6.89 -18.80 -10.37
CA GLU A 156 7.63 -19.59 -9.39
C GLU A 156 7.88 -18.75 -8.12
N GLY A 157 7.78 -19.39 -6.96
CA GLY A 157 8.08 -18.77 -5.66
C GLY A 157 9.49 -19.15 -5.22
N ILE A 158 10.37 -18.15 -5.10
CA ILE A 158 11.76 -18.31 -4.69
C ILE A 158 11.89 -17.77 -3.26
N PRO A 159 11.89 -18.64 -2.23
CA PRO A 159 12.08 -18.20 -0.86
C PRO A 159 13.55 -17.84 -0.59
N TRP A 160 13.76 -16.72 0.07
CA TRP A 160 15.05 -16.26 0.56
C TRP A 160 14.98 -16.02 2.06
N LYS A 161 15.95 -16.57 2.81
CA LYS A 161 16.05 -16.34 4.25
C LYS A 161 16.92 -15.11 4.49
N GLY A 162 16.29 -14.02 4.88
CA GLY A 162 16.93 -12.73 5.09
C GLY A 162 15.94 -11.59 4.87
N ASN A 163 16.40 -10.38 5.14
CA ASN A 163 15.63 -9.15 4.96
C ASN A 163 15.69 -8.64 3.50
N TYR A 164 14.96 -7.55 3.22
CA TYR A 164 14.90 -6.94 1.89
C TYR A 164 16.27 -6.58 1.32
N SER A 165 17.15 -5.96 2.12
CA SER A 165 18.47 -5.54 1.66
C SER A 165 19.33 -6.73 1.21
N SER A 166 19.35 -7.81 2.00
CA SER A 166 20.08 -9.04 1.66
C SER A 166 19.54 -9.72 0.40
N TRP A 167 18.21 -9.73 0.23
CA TRP A 167 17.55 -10.26 -0.95
C TRP A 167 17.89 -9.43 -2.19
N LEU A 168 17.89 -8.10 -2.09
CA LEU A 168 18.21 -7.21 -3.21
C LEU A 168 19.65 -7.41 -3.71
N GLU A 169 20.61 -7.58 -2.81
CA GLU A 169 21.98 -7.92 -3.17
C GLU A 169 22.08 -9.27 -3.91
N GLN A 170 21.40 -10.28 -3.39
CA GLN A 170 21.35 -11.61 -4.00
C GLN A 170 20.71 -11.55 -5.39
N LYS A 171 19.57 -10.86 -5.52
CA LYS A 171 18.85 -10.67 -6.78
C LYS A 171 19.68 -9.93 -7.81
N THR A 172 20.41 -8.88 -7.40
CA THR A 172 21.33 -8.14 -8.28
C THR A 172 22.44 -9.05 -8.82
N LYS A 173 23.08 -9.84 -7.95
CA LYS A 173 24.10 -10.82 -8.36
C LYS A 173 23.54 -11.89 -9.30
N ARG A 174 22.31 -12.36 -9.06
CA ARG A 174 21.61 -13.33 -9.90
C ARG A 174 21.35 -12.76 -11.30
N MET A 175 20.78 -11.56 -11.38
CA MET A 175 20.55 -10.86 -12.64
C MET A 175 21.84 -10.65 -13.43
N GLU A 176 22.94 -10.25 -12.78
CA GLU A 176 24.23 -10.10 -13.47
C GLU A 176 24.73 -11.42 -14.07
N MET A 177 24.52 -12.55 -13.39
CA MET A 177 24.90 -13.87 -13.88
C MET A 177 24.00 -14.33 -15.04
N GLU A 178 22.70 -14.06 -14.95
CA GLU A 178 21.72 -14.31 -16.00
C GLU A 178 22.03 -13.47 -17.24
N GLU A 179 22.27 -12.17 -17.11
CA GLU A 179 22.63 -11.28 -18.21
C GLU A 179 23.94 -11.72 -18.89
N LYS A 180 24.96 -12.11 -18.12
CA LYS A 180 26.21 -12.68 -18.67
C LYS A 180 25.95 -13.97 -19.46
N THR A 181 25.03 -14.81 -18.99
CA THR A 181 24.68 -16.07 -19.65
C THR A 181 23.86 -15.83 -20.91
N ALA A 182 22.87 -14.95 -20.85
CA ALA A 182 22.04 -14.51 -21.98
C ALA A 182 22.90 -13.83 -23.05
N SER A 183 23.83 -12.94 -22.67
CA SER A 183 24.77 -12.31 -23.61
C SER A 183 25.68 -13.33 -24.30
N LYS A 184 26.20 -14.34 -23.58
CA LYS A 184 26.98 -15.44 -24.16
C LYS A 184 26.14 -16.30 -25.11
N ARG A 185 24.88 -16.59 -24.76
CA ARG A 185 23.92 -17.32 -25.61
C ARG A 185 23.61 -16.52 -26.88
N ARG A 186 23.30 -15.23 -26.77
CA ARG A 186 23.06 -14.33 -27.91
C ARG A 186 24.23 -14.29 -28.89
N LYS A 187 25.46 -14.14 -28.39
CA LYS A 187 26.68 -14.18 -29.24
C LYS A 187 26.87 -15.53 -29.94
N THR A 188 26.45 -16.63 -29.30
CA THR A 188 26.47 -17.96 -29.92
C THR A 188 25.44 -18.06 -31.04
N LEU A 189 24.21 -17.58 -30.80
CA LEU A 189 23.14 -17.53 -31.80
C LEU A 189 23.51 -16.64 -33.00
N GLU A 190 24.10 -15.46 -32.76
CA GLU A 190 24.60 -14.56 -33.82
C GLU A 190 25.63 -15.27 -34.71
N ARG A 191 26.60 -15.98 -34.11
CA ARG A 191 27.59 -16.78 -34.86
C ARG A 191 26.97 -17.92 -35.63
N GLU A 192 25.97 -18.61 -35.06
CA GLU A 192 25.25 -19.67 -35.77
C GLU A 192 24.40 -19.12 -36.92
N LEU A 193 23.74 -17.96 -36.74
CA LEU A 193 22.99 -17.28 -37.79
C LEU A 193 23.88 -16.83 -38.95
N GLU A 194 25.05 -16.27 -38.66
CA GLU A 194 26.06 -15.94 -39.66
C GLU A 194 26.50 -17.18 -40.44
N TRP A 195 26.74 -18.30 -39.76
CA TRP A 195 27.08 -19.57 -40.41
C TRP A 195 25.94 -20.11 -41.28
N VAL A 196 24.68 -20.04 -40.83
CA VAL A 196 23.51 -20.45 -41.62
C VAL A 196 23.34 -19.58 -42.87
N ARG A 197 23.68 -18.29 -42.78
CA ARG A 197 23.70 -17.36 -43.93
C ARG A 197 24.88 -17.62 -44.86
N MET A 198 25.98 -18.17 -44.37
CA MET A 198 27.16 -18.54 -45.16
C MET A 198 27.04 -19.95 -45.77
N ALA A 199 26.76 -19.97 -47.08
CA ALA A 199 26.89 -21.08 -48.03
C ALA A 199 25.81 -22.21 -48.04
N PRO A 200 25.17 -22.47 -49.20
CA PRO A 200 24.19 -23.56 -49.40
C PRO A 200 24.73 -24.98 -49.18
N LYS A 201 26.05 -25.21 -49.27
CA LYS A 201 26.68 -26.54 -49.25
C LYS A 201 26.91 -27.14 -47.85
N ALA A 202 26.72 -26.38 -46.77
CA ALA A 202 26.92 -26.87 -45.39
C ALA A 202 25.68 -27.58 -44.78
N ARG A 203 24.53 -27.55 -45.48
CA ARG A 203 23.24 -28.08 -44.99
C ARG A 203 23.14 -29.61 -44.95
N GLN A 204 24.01 -30.33 -45.66
CA GLN A 204 23.77 -31.76 -45.93
C GLN A 204 24.25 -32.76 -44.86
N ALA A 205 25.07 -32.36 -43.87
CA ALA A 205 25.65 -33.36 -42.95
C ALA A 205 25.35 -33.15 -41.44
N LYS A 206 24.91 -31.98 -40.97
CA LYS A 206 24.69 -31.70 -39.52
C LYS A 206 23.52 -30.76 -39.19
N GLY A 207 22.51 -30.65 -40.07
CA GLY A 207 21.47 -29.61 -39.98
C GLY A 207 20.39 -29.82 -38.91
N LYS A 208 19.87 -31.04 -38.73
CA LYS A 208 18.59 -31.23 -38.01
C LYS A 208 18.68 -31.07 -36.48
N ALA A 209 19.77 -31.52 -35.85
CA ALA A 209 19.95 -31.41 -34.40
C ALA A 209 20.28 -29.98 -33.95
N ARG A 210 21.02 -29.22 -34.77
CA ARG A 210 21.37 -27.82 -34.48
C ARG A 210 20.25 -26.82 -34.79
N LEU A 211 19.44 -27.08 -35.83
CA LEU A 211 18.23 -26.29 -36.09
C LEU A 211 17.21 -26.46 -34.95
N ASN A 212 17.03 -27.68 -34.45
CA ASN A 212 16.17 -27.92 -33.28
C ASN A 212 16.70 -27.27 -31.99
N SER A 213 18.02 -27.13 -31.80
CA SER A 213 18.57 -26.39 -30.65
C SER A 213 18.39 -24.88 -30.82
N TYR A 214 18.54 -24.37 -32.04
CA TYR A 214 18.26 -22.98 -32.38
C TYR A 214 16.79 -22.60 -32.12
N ASP A 215 15.83 -23.42 -32.59
CA ASP A 215 14.40 -23.17 -32.36
C ASP A 215 14.02 -23.26 -30.86
N LYS A 216 14.67 -24.13 -30.09
CA LYS A 216 14.50 -24.18 -28.63
C LYS A 216 15.07 -22.93 -27.93
N LEU A 217 16.27 -22.49 -28.31
CA LEU A 217 16.92 -21.30 -27.75
C LEU A 217 16.18 -20.01 -28.13
N MET A 218 15.65 -19.91 -29.35
CA MET A 218 14.89 -18.75 -29.83
C MET A 218 13.53 -18.60 -29.13
N ASN A 219 12.90 -19.71 -28.73
CA ASN A 219 11.63 -19.67 -27.99
C ASN A 219 11.80 -19.33 -26.50
N GLU A 220 13.00 -19.46 -25.93
CA GLU A 220 13.31 -18.98 -24.56
C GLU A 220 13.50 -17.45 -24.51
N ASP A 221 13.99 -16.85 -25.61
CA ASP A 221 14.36 -15.41 -25.74
C ASP A 221 13.16 -14.43 -25.69
N ILE A 222 11.91 -14.90 -25.85
CA ILE A 222 10.72 -14.02 -25.88
C ILE A 222 10.32 -13.54 -24.47
N LYS A 223 10.83 -14.15 -23.40
CA LYS A 223 10.44 -13.85 -22.02
C LYS A 223 11.38 -12.91 -21.26
N GLU A 224 12.40 -12.34 -21.90
CA GLU A 224 13.54 -11.77 -21.17
C GLU A 224 13.80 -10.26 -21.38
N LYS A 225 12.74 -9.46 -21.54
CA LYS A 225 12.88 -8.00 -21.58
C LYS A 225 11.87 -7.30 -20.70
N GLU A 226 12.28 -6.97 -19.49
CA GLU A 226 11.78 -5.79 -18.78
C GLU A 226 12.92 -4.77 -18.73
N GLU A 227 12.68 -3.65 -19.41
CA GLU A 227 13.65 -2.56 -19.59
C GLU A 227 13.67 -1.64 -18.37
N LYS A 228 14.82 -1.00 -18.13
CA LYS A 228 14.99 0.05 -17.12
C LYS A 228 13.94 1.15 -17.33
N LEU A 229 13.06 1.29 -16.35
CA LEU A 229 12.00 2.30 -16.35
C LEU A 229 12.57 3.64 -15.88
N GLU A 230 12.49 4.65 -16.73
CA GLU A 230 12.64 6.04 -16.32
C GLU A 230 11.29 6.74 -16.51
N ILE A 231 10.61 7.02 -15.40
CA ILE A 231 9.41 7.87 -15.40
C ILE A 231 9.84 9.26 -15.84
N PHE A 232 9.45 9.66 -17.04
CA PHE A 232 9.78 10.96 -17.59
C PHE A 232 8.73 12.00 -17.18
N ILE A 233 9.07 12.88 -16.25
CA ILE A 233 8.27 14.06 -15.93
C ILE A 233 8.70 15.21 -16.86
N PRO A 234 7.81 15.77 -17.69
CA PRO A 234 8.18 16.85 -18.59
C PRO A 234 8.54 18.13 -17.82
N ASN A 235 9.53 18.86 -18.34
CA ASN A 235 9.89 20.16 -17.78
C ASN A 235 8.71 21.14 -17.88
N GLY A 236 8.40 21.81 -16.77
CA GLY A 236 7.38 22.84 -16.70
C GLY A 236 7.77 24.14 -17.42
N PRO A 237 6.83 25.10 -17.54
CA PRO A 237 7.15 26.45 -17.99
C PRO A 237 8.15 27.12 -17.04
N ARG A 238 8.79 28.21 -17.50
CA ARG A 238 9.70 28.99 -16.65
C ARG A 238 8.96 29.52 -15.42
N LEU A 239 9.45 29.18 -14.23
CA LEU A 239 8.95 29.74 -12.98
C LEU A 239 9.60 31.10 -12.71
N GLY A 240 8.81 32.04 -12.17
CA GLY A 240 9.30 33.26 -11.58
C GLY A 240 10.00 33.03 -10.24
N ASN A 241 10.53 34.11 -9.65
CA ASN A 241 11.26 34.04 -8.38
C ASN A 241 10.37 33.70 -7.18
N LYS A 242 9.06 33.96 -7.29
CA LYS A 242 8.07 33.67 -6.25
C LYS A 242 7.21 32.49 -6.71
N VAL A 243 7.28 31.37 -6.01
CA VAL A 243 6.49 30.17 -6.31
C VAL A 243 5.32 30.06 -5.34
N ILE A 244 5.59 29.84 -4.06
CA ILE A 244 4.58 29.82 -3.00
C ILE A 244 5.14 30.63 -1.82
N GLU A 245 4.32 31.51 -1.25
CA GLU A 245 4.64 32.24 -0.02
C GLU A 245 3.44 32.19 0.92
N ALA A 246 3.68 31.75 2.15
CA ALA A 246 2.72 31.74 3.25
C ALA A 246 3.25 32.63 4.38
N LYS A 247 2.45 33.60 4.83
CA LYS A 247 2.76 34.51 5.94
C LYS A 247 1.66 34.47 6.97
N HIS A 248 2.03 34.12 8.21
CA HIS A 248 1.14 34.07 9.36
C HIS A 248 -0.18 33.33 9.08
N VAL A 249 -0.11 32.25 8.31
CA VAL A 249 -1.29 31.54 7.82
C VAL A 249 -1.92 30.76 8.96
N ALA A 250 -3.21 31.00 9.19
CA ALA A 250 -4.03 30.21 10.08
C ALA A 250 -5.24 29.63 9.33
N LYS A 251 -5.54 28.36 9.62
CA LYS A 251 -6.70 27.65 9.07
C LYS A 251 -7.28 26.69 10.10
N ALA A 252 -8.60 26.71 10.25
CA ALA A 252 -9.35 25.77 11.07
C ALA A 252 -10.57 25.22 10.32
N TYR A 253 -11.00 24.02 10.72
CA TYR A 253 -12.27 23.42 10.31
C TYR A 253 -13.11 23.15 11.55
N GLY A 254 -14.16 23.97 11.76
CA GLY A 254 -14.90 23.97 13.01
C GLY A 254 -13.95 24.25 14.18
N ASP A 255 -13.92 23.35 15.17
CA ASP A 255 -13.04 23.45 16.34
C ASP A 255 -11.63 22.90 16.10
N LYS A 256 -11.38 22.25 14.95
CA LYS A 256 -10.08 21.64 14.65
C LYS A 256 -9.17 22.64 13.96
N LEU A 257 -8.22 23.18 14.72
CA LEU A 257 -7.12 24.00 14.20
C LEU A 257 -6.15 23.14 13.39
N LEU A 258 -5.92 23.51 12.12
CA LEU A 258 -4.98 22.81 11.24
C LEU A 258 -3.63 23.53 11.16
N PHE A 259 -3.68 24.85 10.94
CA PHE A 259 -2.50 25.70 10.87
C PHE A 259 -2.68 26.86 11.85
N ASP A 260 -1.62 27.17 12.58
CA ASP A 260 -1.50 28.37 13.40
C ASP A 260 -0.14 29.02 13.12
N ASP A 261 -0.17 30.30 12.79
CA ASP A 261 1.00 31.12 12.44
C ASP A 261 2.02 30.45 11.47
N LEU A 262 1.51 29.78 10.43
CA LEU A 262 2.37 29.09 9.46
C LEU A 262 3.06 30.08 8.52
N ASN A 263 4.40 30.05 8.53
CA ASN A 263 5.25 30.91 7.69
C ASN A 263 6.23 30.04 6.88
N PHE A 264 6.13 30.07 5.55
CA PHE A 264 7.11 29.41 4.68
C PHE A 264 7.18 30.05 3.30
N MET A 265 8.31 29.88 2.62
CA MET A 265 8.52 30.30 1.25
C MET A 265 9.11 29.15 0.45
N LEU A 266 8.49 28.82 -0.68
CA LEU A 266 9.03 27.86 -1.64
C LEU A 266 9.77 28.61 -2.76
N PRO A 267 11.11 28.47 -2.87
CA PRO A 267 11.85 29.03 -4.00
C PRO A 267 11.67 28.19 -5.27
N PRO A 268 12.00 28.74 -6.46
CA PRO A 268 12.04 27.96 -7.70
C PRO A 268 13.00 26.78 -7.57
N ASN A 269 12.62 25.64 -8.15
CA ASN A 269 13.30 24.35 -8.05
C ASN A 269 13.35 23.74 -6.63
N GLY A 270 12.65 24.32 -5.65
CA GLY A 270 12.50 23.71 -4.33
C GLY A 270 11.66 22.44 -4.40
N ILE A 271 12.17 21.34 -3.84
CA ILE A 271 11.41 20.11 -3.61
C ILE A 271 11.08 20.06 -2.12
N VAL A 272 9.79 20.05 -1.79
CA VAL A 272 9.31 20.03 -0.40
C VAL A 272 8.53 18.75 -0.17
N GLY A 273 9.02 17.95 0.77
CA GLY A 273 8.26 16.85 1.36
C GLY A 273 7.36 17.37 2.47
N VAL A 274 6.06 17.15 2.33
CA VAL A 274 5.08 17.47 3.39
C VAL A 274 4.81 16.20 4.17
N ILE A 275 5.30 16.15 5.41
CA ILE A 275 5.11 15.03 6.33
C ILE A 275 4.19 15.42 7.47
N GLY A 276 3.56 14.42 8.07
CA GLY A 276 2.68 14.60 9.22
C GLY A 276 1.60 13.54 9.24
N PRO A 277 0.85 13.42 10.34
CA PRO A 277 -0.16 12.39 10.47
C PRO A 277 -1.36 12.61 9.54
N ASN A 278 -2.18 11.57 9.40
CA ASN A 278 -3.44 11.71 8.67
C ASN A 278 -4.36 12.71 9.38
N GLY A 279 -5.02 13.58 8.61
CA GLY A 279 -5.85 14.65 9.17
C GLY A 279 -5.10 15.86 9.75
N ALA A 280 -3.78 15.96 9.57
CA ALA A 280 -2.97 17.13 9.94
C ALA A 280 -3.13 18.34 9.00
N GLY A 281 -3.99 18.26 7.98
CA GLY A 281 -4.20 19.35 7.02
C GLY A 281 -3.35 19.28 5.74
N LYS A 282 -2.64 18.17 5.46
CA LYS A 282 -1.84 18.01 4.22
C LYS A 282 -2.64 18.26 2.93
N THR A 283 -3.82 17.65 2.83
CA THR A 283 -4.73 17.86 1.68
C THR A 283 -5.27 19.29 1.64
N THR A 284 -5.56 19.88 2.80
CA THR A 284 -5.96 21.29 2.93
C THR A 284 -4.87 22.22 2.37
N LEU A 285 -3.59 21.96 2.68
CA LEU A 285 -2.47 22.72 2.10
C LEU A 285 -2.46 22.65 0.57
N PHE A 286 -2.71 21.47 -0.03
CA PHE A 286 -2.83 21.36 -1.48
C PHE A 286 -4.03 22.13 -2.05
N ARG A 287 -5.17 22.14 -1.34
CA ARG A 287 -6.34 22.92 -1.76
C ARG A 287 -6.11 24.43 -1.67
N LEU A 288 -5.35 24.90 -0.68
CA LEU A 288 -4.87 26.29 -0.61
C LEU A 288 -3.95 26.61 -1.81
N ILE A 289 -3.02 25.72 -2.16
CA ILE A 289 -2.13 25.89 -3.34
C ILE A 289 -2.92 25.93 -4.65
N MET A 290 -3.98 25.13 -4.76
CA MET A 290 -4.85 25.12 -5.95
C MET A 290 -5.83 26.31 -5.99
N GLY A 291 -5.91 27.12 -4.93
CA GLY A 291 -6.89 28.20 -4.81
C GLY A 291 -8.34 27.71 -4.66
N LEU A 292 -8.55 26.44 -4.31
CA LEU A 292 -9.88 25.87 -4.03
C LEU A 292 -10.39 26.27 -2.64
N GLU A 293 -9.48 26.61 -1.74
CA GLU A 293 -9.77 27.06 -0.38
C GLU A 293 -9.00 28.36 -0.08
N THR A 294 -9.53 29.14 0.87
CA THR A 294 -8.92 30.37 1.37
C THR A 294 -8.45 30.19 2.81
N VAL A 295 -7.46 30.98 3.21
CA VAL A 295 -6.98 31.05 4.59
C VAL A 295 -7.96 31.83 5.47
N ASP A 296 -7.99 31.52 6.77
CA ASP A 296 -8.86 32.24 7.72
C ASP A 296 -8.15 33.50 8.24
N LYS A 297 -6.82 33.43 8.44
CA LYS A 297 -5.94 34.56 8.75
C LYS A 297 -4.61 34.42 8.01
N GLY A 298 -3.91 35.54 7.88
CA GLY A 298 -2.63 35.62 7.17
C GLY A 298 -2.79 35.79 5.66
N GLU A 299 -1.71 35.52 4.94
CA GLU A 299 -1.61 35.68 3.50
C GLU A 299 -0.99 34.41 2.89
N PHE A 300 -1.65 33.83 1.88
CA PHE A 300 -1.15 32.68 1.14
C PHE A 300 -1.18 33.02 -0.35
N GLU A 301 0.00 33.16 -0.94
CA GLU A 301 0.17 33.55 -2.33
C GLU A 301 0.86 32.48 -3.16
N VAL A 302 0.30 32.23 -4.34
CA VAL A 302 0.90 31.37 -5.37
C VAL A 302 1.29 32.27 -6.55
N GLY A 303 2.54 32.17 -7.00
CA GLY A 303 3.06 33.04 -8.04
C GLY A 303 2.31 32.89 -9.38
N GLU A 304 2.11 33.99 -10.10
CA GLU A 304 1.33 34.03 -11.34
C GLU A 304 1.85 33.10 -12.45
N THR A 305 3.16 32.83 -12.46
CA THR A 305 3.79 31.91 -13.43
C THR A 305 3.62 30.43 -13.09
N VAL A 306 3.10 30.11 -11.90
CA VAL A 306 2.96 28.74 -11.42
C VAL A 306 1.78 28.07 -12.11
N LYS A 307 2.05 26.94 -12.77
CA LYS A 307 1.01 26.03 -13.25
C LYS A 307 0.99 24.82 -12.33
N VAL A 308 -0.10 24.68 -11.59
CA VAL A 308 -0.29 23.57 -10.66
C VAL A 308 -0.75 22.33 -11.45
N ALA A 309 -0.09 21.21 -11.22
CA ALA A 309 -0.54 19.89 -11.61
C ALA A 309 -0.81 19.09 -10.33
N TYR A 310 -2.03 18.59 -10.19
CA TYR A 310 -2.48 17.89 -8.98
C TYR A 310 -2.80 16.44 -9.31
N VAL A 311 -2.37 15.54 -8.44
CA VAL A 311 -2.69 14.11 -8.49
C VAL A 311 -3.34 13.76 -7.17
N ASP A 312 -4.63 13.42 -7.20
CA ASP A 312 -5.39 13.02 -6.03
C ASP A 312 -5.11 11.55 -5.66
N GLN A 313 -5.23 11.24 -4.38
CA GLN A 313 -5.13 9.89 -3.83
C GLN A 313 -6.30 8.99 -4.22
N GLN A 314 -7.48 9.55 -4.50
CA GLN A 314 -8.69 8.76 -4.80
C GLN A 314 -8.81 8.34 -6.26
N HIS A 315 -7.89 8.77 -7.14
CA HIS A 315 -7.91 8.48 -8.58
C HIS A 315 -9.30 8.66 -9.24
N SER A 316 -10.09 9.60 -8.73
CA SER A 316 -11.52 9.77 -9.03
C SER A 316 -11.80 10.08 -10.51
N ASP A 317 -10.81 10.63 -11.22
CA ASP A 317 -10.89 10.97 -12.63
C ASP A 317 -10.66 9.76 -13.57
N ILE A 318 -10.34 8.57 -13.04
CA ILE A 318 -10.15 7.37 -13.85
C ILE A 318 -11.49 6.66 -14.05
N ASP A 319 -11.99 6.68 -15.29
CA ASP A 319 -13.19 5.96 -15.68
C ASP A 319 -12.90 4.44 -15.84
N PRO A 320 -13.46 3.56 -14.99
CA PRO A 320 -13.17 2.14 -15.01
C PRO A 320 -13.63 1.44 -16.29
N ASN A 321 -14.55 2.06 -17.05
CA ASN A 321 -15.10 1.52 -18.29
C ASN A 321 -14.31 1.93 -19.54
N LYS A 322 -13.29 2.78 -19.40
CA LYS A 322 -12.42 3.20 -20.50
C LYS A 322 -11.11 2.42 -20.49
N SER A 323 -10.49 2.30 -21.66
CA SER A 323 -9.14 1.75 -21.73
C SER A 323 -8.11 2.74 -21.21
N VAL A 324 -6.95 2.25 -20.76
CA VAL A 324 -5.82 3.08 -20.35
C VAL A 324 -5.48 4.13 -21.40
N TYR A 325 -5.48 3.72 -22.68
CA TYR A 325 -5.27 4.61 -23.80
C TYR A 325 -6.30 5.74 -23.84
N GLN A 326 -7.58 5.42 -23.71
CA GLN A 326 -8.66 6.41 -23.78
C GLN A 326 -8.63 7.40 -22.61
N VAL A 327 -8.33 6.93 -21.40
CA VAL A 327 -8.25 7.80 -20.21
C VAL A 327 -7.12 8.82 -20.36
N ILE A 328 -5.93 8.39 -20.78
CA ILE A 328 -4.74 9.26 -20.83
C ILE A 328 -4.72 10.12 -22.10
N SER A 329 -5.19 9.59 -23.23
CA SER A 329 -5.15 10.32 -24.51
C SER A 329 -6.40 11.17 -24.79
N GLY A 330 -7.49 10.96 -24.05
CA GLY A 330 -8.79 11.52 -24.39
C GLY A 330 -9.33 11.05 -25.75
N GLY A 331 -8.82 9.93 -26.27
CA GLY A 331 -9.16 9.40 -27.59
C GLY A 331 -8.37 9.99 -28.76
N THR A 332 -7.30 10.76 -28.49
CA THR A 332 -6.47 11.40 -29.52
C THR A 332 -5.15 10.66 -29.74
N GLU A 333 -4.65 10.62 -30.98
CA GLU A 333 -3.36 9.96 -31.27
C GLU A 333 -2.15 10.75 -30.75
N LEU A 334 -2.31 12.07 -30.58
CA LEU A 334 -1.26 13.00 -30.19
C LEU A 334 -1.66 13.74 -28.92
N ILE A 335 -0.81 13.65 -27.90
CA ILE A 335 -0.93 14.39 -26.65
C ILE A 335 0.03 15.56 -26.69
N ARG A 336 -0.46 16.75 -26.38
CA ARG A 336 0.36 17.96 -26.31
C ARG A 336 0.98 18.11 -24.93
N MET A 337 2.31 17.97 -24.83
CA MET A 337 3.07 18.15 -23.59
C MET A 337 4.22 19.14 -23.77
N GLY A 338 4.33 20.12 -22.88
CA GLY A 338 5.43 21.10 -22.90
C GLY A 338 5.56 21.86 -24.23
N GLY A 339 4.46 22.03 -24.97
CA GLY A 339 4.45 22.69 -26.28
C GLY A 339 4.85 21.80 -27.47
N ARG A 340 5.02 20.48 -27.28
CA ARG A 340 5.27 19.50 -28.35
C ARG A 340 4.17 18.46 -28.41
N ASP A 341 3.89 17.97 -29.62
CA ASP A 341 2.95 16.87 -29.82
C ASP A 341 3.72 15.55 -29.75
N ILE A 342 3.25 14.65 -28.89
CA ILE A 342 3.85 13.34 -28.62
C ILE A 342 2.81 12.27 -28.93
N ASN A 343 3.21 11.17 -29.57
CA ASN A 343 2.31 10.05 -29.79
C ASN A 343 1.86 9.44 -28.46
N ALA A 344 0.54 9.31 -28.27
CA ALA A 344 -0.07 8.84 -27.04
C ALA A 344 0.39 7.44 -26.65
N ARG A 345 0.50 6.51 -27.62
CA ARG A 345 0.96 5.14 -27.35
C ARG A 345 2.42 5.10 -26.93
N ALA A 346 3.26 5.88 -27.60
CA ALA A 346 4.68 5.99 -27.24
C ALA A 346 4.86 6.62 -25.85
N TYR A 347 3.98 7.55 -25.46
CA TYR A 347 3.96 8.11 -24.11
C TYR A 347 3.57 7.06 -23.07
N LEU A 348 2.50 6.30 -23.31
CA LEU A 348 2.04 5.23 -22.43
C LEU A 348 3.07 4.11 -22.23
N SER A 349 3.79 3.74 -23.28
CA SER A 349 4.88 2.76 -23.18
C SER A 349 5.99 3.19 -22.21
N ARG A 350 6.20 4.50 -21.97
CA ARG A 350 7.17 4.99 -20.97
C ARG A 350 6.69 4.79 -19.53
N PHE A 351 5.39 4.59 -19.33
CA PHE A 351 4.77 4.27 -18.03
C PHE A 351 4.45 2.78 -17.91
N ASN A 352 5.18 1.92 -18.64
CA ASN A 352 5.03 0.47 -18.65
C ASN A 352 3.68 -0.07 -19.18
N PHE A 353 2.84 0.77 -19.81
CA PHE A 353 1.67 0.26 -20.51
C PHE A 353 2.04 -0.10 -21.94
N SER A 354 2.38 -1.36 -22.18
CA SER A 354 2.87 -1.83 -23.48
C SER A 354 1.82 -2.63 -24.26
N GLY A 355 1.79 -2.46 -25.59
CA GLY A 355 0.98 -3.26 -26.50
C GLY A 355 -0.49 -3.39 -26.08
N GLY A 356 -0.94 -4.63 -25.84
CA GLY A 356 -2.32 -4.94 -25.47
C GLY A 356 -2.76 -4.40 -24.10
N GLU A 357 -1.83 -4.01 -23.23
CA GLU A 357 -2.18 -3.43 -21.93
C GLU A 357 -2.80 -2.04 -22.04
N GLN A 358 -2.46 -1.31 -23.11
CA GLN A 358 -3.06 0.00 -23.40
C GLN A 358 -4.56 -0.09 -23.69
N GLU A 359 -5.03 -1.25 -24.16
CA GLU A 359 -6.43 -1.53 -24.50
C GLU A 359 -7.22 -2.17 -23.35
N LYS A 360 -6.55 -2.56 -22.25
CA LYS A 360 -7.23 -3.07 -21.06
C LYS A 360 -8.09 -1.96 -20.45
N LEU A 361 -9.29 -2.33 -20.01
CA LEU A 361 -10.15 -1.45 -19.24
C LEU A 361 -9.51 -1.13 -17.89
N CYS A 362 -9.60 0.12 -17.46
CA CYS A 362 -9.01 0.56 -16.19
C CYS A 362 -9.53 -0.23 -14.98
N GLY A 363 -10.79 -0.69 -15.00
CA GLY A 363 -11.35 -1.53 -13.93
C GLY A 363 -10.78 -2.95 -13.83
N VAL A 364 -9.96 -3.39 -14.79
CA VAL A 364 -9.33 -4.73 -14.80
C VAL A 364 -7.86 -4.67 -14.38
N LEU A 365 -7.32 -3.46 -14.20
CA LEU A 365 -5.95 -3.27 -13.75
C LEU A 365 -5.85 -3.58 -12.25
N SER A 366 -4.66 -3.99 -11.82
CA SER A 366 -4.30 -3.92 -10.40
C SER A 366 -4.41 -2.47 -9.92
N GLY A 367 -4.71 -2.29 -8.63
CA GLY A 367 -4.96 -0.99 -8.00
C GLY A 367 -3.84 0.02 -8.12
#